data_AF-A0ABD3EWN6-F1
#
_entry.id   AF-A0ABD3EWN6-F1
#
_cell.length_a   1.000
_cell.length_b   1.000
_cell.length_c   1.000
_cell.angle_alpha   90.00
_cell.angle_beta   90.00
_cell.angle_gamma   90.00
#
_symmetry.space_group_name_H-M   'P 1'
#
loop_
_entity.id
_entity.type
_entity.pdbx_description
1 polymer ?
#
loop_
_entity_poly.entity_id
_entity_poly.type
_entity_poly.pdbx_seq_one_letter_code
_entity_poly.pdbx_strand_id
1 'polypeptide(L)'
;MGVSIRFAVLVLVSTCLSVASALSSKAATQVIASPDKGDELEERAYVEEQKELEVGIDTRDPNATINTDIYSFVEPTNYVIGLLLDPCRNHAVDCCVDRFGEPAYVSSSTTVAEKVSLVDESGAPLDVSVSRIGDRPSIFDSNCYLDEKLVPYRLQNTLSASGLTVTKNYTNSGCIGRLRALVPMAEVVRPACWDYNDSINALASCYNVDGRKQDTCVAVGFMQTSYIVQCGGAFELSNHCGTFLELHEPGNGLILSQTRLLGQYPSGFRTTTLPLFFQGDRTRTVCTGDYEIWWVQRTRYNFIVQKKKKFRITSPQCDFDFATNKYKNYHKIT
;
A
#
# COMPACT_ATOMS: atom_id res chain seq x y z
N MET A 1 94.73 -33.17 -7.36
CA MET A 1 94.77 -34.26 -6.35
C MET A 1 93.35 -34.77 -6.16
N GLY A 2 93.20 -36.09 -6.19
CA GLY A 2 91.93 -36.76 -6.39
C GLY A 2 90.98 -36.81 -5.19
N VAL A 3 89.69 -36.94 -5.55
CA VAL A 3 88.64 -37.81 -5.00
C VAL A 3 88.46 -37.89 -3.48
N SER A 4 87.29 -37.45 -3.01
CA SER A 4 86.45 -38.31 -2.17
C SER A 4 84.97 -37.95 -2.26
N ILE A 5 84.23 -38.90 -2.80
CA ILE A 5 82.77 -39.02 -2.80
C ILE A 5 82.31 -39.42 -1.40
N ARG A 6 81.29 -38.74 -0.84
CA ARG A 6 80.31 -39.40 0.02
C ARG A 6 78.91 -38.87 -0.25
N PHE A 7 78.06 -39.81 -0.66
CA PHE A 7 76.61 -39.72 -0.73
C PHE A 7 76.01 -39.33 0.62
N ALA A 8 75.03 -38.41 0.60
CA ALA A 8 74.04 -38.29 1.65
C ALA A 8 72.70 -37.87 1.04
N VAL A 9 71.65 -38.48 1.58
CA VAL A 9 70.37 -38.78 0.98
C VAL A 9 69.40 -37.59 1.00
N LEU A 10 68.58 -37.57 -0.05
CA LEU A 10 67.48 -36.70 -0.42
C LEU A 10 66.36 -36.63 0.65
N VAL A 11 65.99 -35.41 1.08
CA VAL A 11 64.66 -35.11 1.63
C VAL A 11 64.19 -33.80 0.98
N LEU A 12 63.38 -33.92 -0.07
CA LEU A 12 62.70 -32.79 -0.73
C LEU A 12 61.41 -32.49 0.04
N VAL A 13 61.43 -31.44 0.86
CA VAL A 13 60.18 -30.78 1.31
C VAL A 13 59.83 -29.72 0.27
N SER A 14 58.98 -30.10 -0.68
CA SER A 14 58.39 -29.19 -1.65
C SER A 14 57.40 -28.28 -0.93
N THR A 15 57.81 -27.05 -0.61
CA THR A 15 56.91 -26.00 -0.14
C THR A 15 56.23 -25.37 -1.34
N CYS A 16 54.97 -25.74 -1.55
CA CYS A 16 54.07 -25.11 -2.52
C CYS A 16 53.79 -23.67 -2.08
N LEU A 17 54.49 -22.70 -2.68
CA LEU A 17 54.08 -21.29 -2.68
C LEU A 17 52.85 -21.16 -3.58
N SER A 18 51.66 -21.23 -2.98
CA SER A 18 50.43 -20.84 -3.65
C SER A 18 50.46 -19.33 -3.86
N VAL A 19 50.53 -18.93 -5.13
CA VAL A 19 50.21 -17.57 -5.57
C VAL A 19 48.73 -17.35 -5.29
N ALA A 20 48.42 -16.74 -4.15
CA ALA A 20 47.12 -16.14 -3.92
C ALA A 20 47.02 -14.93 -4.84
N SER A 21 46.51 -15.14 -6.05
CA SER A 21 45.95 -14.06 -6.85
C SER A 21 44.85 -13.43 -6.00
N ALA A 22 45.13 -12.23 -5.50
CA ALA A 22 44.13 -11.39 -4.86
C ALA A 22 42.99 -11.19 -5.87
N LEU A 23 41.92 -11.96 -5.71
CA LEU A 23 40.62 -11.57 -6.22
C LEU A 23 40.31 -10.25 -5.51
N SER A 24 40.55 -9.15 -6.20
CA SER A 24 39.84 -7.91 -5.95
C SER A 24 38.37 -8.24 -6.13
N SER A 25 37.73 -8.65 -5.04
CA SER A 25 36.31 -8.48 -4.81
C SER A 25 36.04 -7.00 -5.03
N LYS A 26 35.72 -6.63 -6.28
CA LYS A 26 34.85 -5.49 -6.51
C LYS A 26 33.58 -5.92 -5.79
N ALA A 27 33.43 -5.46 -4.55
CA ALA A 27 32.12 -5.40 -3.93
C ALA A 27 31.22 -4.85 -5.02
N ALA A 28 30.28 -5.68 -5.48
CA ALA A 28 29.22 -5.23 -6.34
C ALA A 28 28.44 -4.25 -5.46
N THR A 29 28.87 -2.99 -5.48
CA THR A 29 28.14 -1.91 -4.84
C THR A 29 26.87 -1.78 -5.66
N GLN A 30 25.85 -2.52 -5.25
CA GLN A 30 24.51 -2.30 -5.71
C GLN A 30 24.13 -0.92 -5.18
N VAL A 31 24.17 0.07 -6.07
CA VAL A 31 23.65 1.40 -5.79
C VAL A 31 22.14 1.23 -5.76
N ILE A 32 21.62 0.84 -4.59
CA ILE A 32 20.19 0.90 -4.33
C ILE A 32 19.87 2.39 -4.25
N ALA A 33 18.96 2.85 -5.11
CA ALA A 33 18.50 4.23 -5.05
C ALA A 33 18.04 4.52 -3.63
N SER A 34 18.48 5.65 -3.07
CA SER A 34 17.91 6.13 -1.84
C SER A 34 16.39 6.19 -2.05
N PRO A 35 15.57 5.61 -1.15
CA PRO A 35 14.15 5.43 -1.40
C PRO A 35 13.38 6.76 -1.45
N ASP A 36 14.05 7.91 -1.31
CA ASP A 36 13.54 9.28 -1.53
C ASP A 36 13.54 9.71 -3.00
N LYS A 37 14.32 9.02 -3.85
CA LYS A 37 14.42 9.31 -5.29
C LYS A 37 13.94 8.18 -6.18
N GLY A 38 13.43 7.08 -5.62
CA GLY A 38 12.91 5.94 -6.38
C GLY A 38 11.84 6.38 -7.38
N ASP A 39 10.83 7.09 -6.90
CA ASP A 39 9.72 7.58 -7.72
C ASP A 39 10.20 8.60 -8.78
N GLU A 40 11.16 9.48 -8.45
CA GLU A 40 11.70 10.46 -9.40
C GLU A 40 12.56 9.82 -10.49
N LEU A 41 13.32 8.79 -10.13
CA LEU A 41 14.17 8.03 -11.06
C LEU A 41 13.33 7.12 -11.94
N GLU A 42 12.26 6.54 -11.40
CA GLU A 42 11.31 5.74 -12.15
C GLU A 42 10.51 6.60 -13.14
N GLU A 43 10.05 7.77 -12.71
CA GLU A 43 9.39 8.75 -13.57
C GLU A 43 10.33 9.26 -14.67
N ARG A 44 11.60 9.55 -14.35
CA ARG A 44 12.61 9.90 -15.35
C ARG A 44 12.88 8.75 -16.32
N ALA A 45 13.03 7.53 -15.81
CA ALA A 45 13.22 6.34 -16.62
C ALA A 45 12.01 6.09 -17.54
N TYR A 46 10.78 6.41 -17.10
CA TYR A 46 9.58 6.34 -17.94
C TYR A 46 9.64 7.32 -19.10
N VAL A 47 9.97 8.58 -18.83
CA VAL A 47 10.09 9.60 -19.88
C VAL A 47 11.25 9.28 -20.85
N GLU A 48 12.38 8.79 -20.32
CA GLU A 48 13.53 8.37 -21.14
C GLU A 48 13.21 7.14 -22.00
N GLU A 49 12.60 6.09 -21.44
CA GLU A 49 12.18 4.89 -22.20
C GLU A 49 11.14 5.22 -23.26
N GLN A 50 10.12 6.05 -22.95
CA GLN A 50 9.13 6.50 -23.93
C GLN A 50 9.82 7.20 -25.11
N LYS A 51 10.79 8.08 -24.81
CA LYS A 51 11.56 8.78 -25.84
C LYS A 51 12.46 7.85 -26.65
N GLU A 52 13.09 6.85 -26.02
CA GLU A 52 13.87 5.84 -26.74
C GLU A 52 12.99 4.93 -27.61
N LEU A 53 11.79 4.59 -27.14
CA LEU A 53 10.81 3.82 -27.92
C LEU A 53 10.33 4.64 -29.12
N GLU A 54 9.99 5.91 -28.94
CA GLU A 54 9.63 6.84 -30.01
C GLU A 54 10.74 6.93 -31.07
N VAL A 55 12.00 7.08 -30.65
CA VAL A 55 13.17 7.11 -31.57
C VAL A 55 13.37 5.76 -32.28
N GLY A 56 13.18 4.64 -31.58
CA GLY A 56 13.26 3.30 -32.17
C GLY A 56 12.14 2.99 -33.15
N ILE A 57 10.98 3.64 -33.01
CA ILE A 57 9.83 3.54 -33.89
C ILE A 57 10.02 4.42 -35.14
N ASP A 58 10.42 5.68 -34.96
CA ASP A 58 10.70 6.65 -36.04
C ASP A 58 11.80 6.15 -36.99
N THR A 59 12.81 5.44 -36.46
CA THR A 59 13.88 4.84 -37.26
C THR A 59 13.49 3.58 -38.04
N ARG A 60 12.36 2.93 -37.71
CA ARG A 60 11.90 1.68 -38.36
C ARG A 60 10.80 1.90 -39.39
N ASP A 61 9.89 2.84 -39.14
CA ASP A 61 8.86 3.28 -40.08
C ASP A 61 8.32 4.65 -39.63
N PRO A 62 8.61 5.75 -40.36
CA PRO A 62 8.19 7.11 -39.99
C PRO A 62 6.66 7.31 -39.99
N ASN A 63 5.89 6.31 -40.42
CA ASN A 63 4.43 6.34 -40.42
C ASN A 63 3.77 5.35 -39.42
N ALA A 64 4.54 4.55 -38.68
CA ALA A 64 3.99 3.56 -37.76
C ALA A 64 3.95 4.10 -36.32
N THR A 65 2.79 4.49 -35.81
CA THR A 65 2.58 4.65 -34.37
C THR A 65 2.29 3.29 -33.74
N ILE A 66 3.33 2.52 -33.41
CA ILE A 66 3.17 1.28 -32.62
C ILE A 66 2.92 1.69 -31.17
N ASN A 67 1.65 1.82 -30.79
CA ASN A 67 1.28 1.95 -29.38
C ASN A 67 1.56 0.61 -28.68
N THR A 68 2.55 0.57 -27.80
CA THR A 68 2.92 -0.60 -26.98
C THR A 68 2.11 -0.70 -25.68
N ASP A 69 1.36 0.35 -25.34
CA ASP A 69 0.47 0.45 -24.17
C ASP A 69 -0.94 -0.05 -24.53
N ILE A 70 -1.00 -1.26 -25.08
CA ILE A 70 -2.28 -1.93 -25.36
C ILE A 70 -2.81 -2.49 -24.05
N TYR A 71 -4.01 -2.05 -23.67
CA TYR A 71 -4.68 -2.54 -22.47
C TYR A 71 -5.57 -3.74 -22.78
N SER A 72 -5.46 -4.76 -21.93
CA SER A 72 -6.37 -5.90 -21.87
C SER A 72 -6.96 -5.99 -20.46
N PHE A 73 -8.25 -6.30 -20.35
CA PHE A 73 -8.96 -6.36 -19.07
C PHE A 73 -9.21 -7.83 -18.72
N VAL A 74 -8.52 -8.32 -17.69
CA VAL A 74 -8.57 -9.72 -17.27
C VAL A 74 -8.64 -9.77 -15.76
N GLU A 75 -9.85 -9.83 -15.22
CA GLU A 75 -10.05 -9.99 -13.78
C GLU A 75 -9.63 -11.40 -13.34
N PRO A 76 -8.82 -11.55 -12.28
CA PRO A 76 -8.34 -12.84 -11.85
C PRO A 76 -9.44 -13.69 -11.22
N THR A 77 -9.49 -14.98 -11.56
CA THR A 77 -10.47 -15.94 -11.00
C THR A 77 -9.92 -16.75 -9.83
N ASN A 78 -8.59 -16.89 -9.73
CA ASN A 78 -7.93 -17.82 -8.81
C ASN A 78 -7.31 -17.13 -7.58
N TYR A 79 -7.27 -15.79 -7.58
CA TYR A 79 -6.74 -14.99 -6.49
C TYR A 79 -7.50 -13.68 -6.40
N VAL A 80 -7.42 -13.04 -5.24
CA VAL A 80 -8.13 -11.79 -4.96
C VAL A 80 -7.13 -10.66 -4.82
N ILE A 81 -7.46 -9.51 -5.41
CA ILE A 81 -6.76 -8.24 -5.20
C ILE A 81 -7.69 -7.34 -4.37
N GLY A 82 -7.16 -6.73 -3.31
CA GLY A 82 -7.84 -5.71 -2.50
C GLY A 82 -7.08 -4.39 -2.57
N LEU A 83 -7.84 -3.29 -2.62
CA LEU A 83 -7.31 -1.92 -2.65
C LEU A 83 -8.11 -1.06 -1.68
N LEU A 84 -7.45 -0.24 -0.87
CA LEU A 84 -8.02 0.71 0.10
C LEU A 84 -7.38 2.08 -0.10
N LEU A 85 -8.17 3.13 -0.05
CA LEU A 85 -7.73 4.51 -0.29
C LEU A 85 -7.62 5.24 1.04
N ASP A 86 -6.45 5.84 1.28
CA ASP A 86 -6.08 6.55 2.50
C ASP A 86 -6.36 5.75 3.80
N PRO A 87 -5.89 4.48 3.89
CA PRO A 87 -6.31 3.54 4.93
C PRO A 87 -5.92 3.93 6.35
N CYS A 88 -4.95 4.83 6.49
CA CYS A 88 -4.39 5.26 7.78
C CYS A 88 -4.70 6.71 8.13
N ARG A 89 -5.74 7.29 7.53
CA ARG A 89 -6.22 8.63 7.89
C ARG A 89 -6.45 8.73 9.40
N ASN A 90 -5.77 9.69 10.04
CA ASN A 90 -5.79 9.95 11.48
C ASN A 90 -5.23 8.81 12.36
N HIS A 91 -4.46 7.89 11.79
CA HIS A 91 -3.76 6.82 12.49
C HIS A 91 -2.25 6.87 12.20
N ALA A 92 -1.48 5.96 12.81
CA ALA A 92 -0.06 5.78 12.47
C ALA A 92 0.10 5.31 11.00
N VAL A 93 1.24 5.61 10.39
CA VAL A 93 1.50 5.35 8.95
C VAL A 93 1.47 3.86 8.59
N ASP A 94 1.74 2.99 9.56
CA ASP A 94 1.79 1.53 9.45
C ASP A 94 0.48 0.85 9.88
N CYS A 95 -0.60 1.61 10.11
CA CYS A 95 -1.83 1.10 10.72
C CYS A 95 -2.48 -0.10 10.00
N CYS A 96 -2.24 -0.25 8.69
CA CYS A 96 -2.87 -1.24 7.82
C CYS A 96 -1.86 -2.31 7.36
N VAL A 97 -0.61 -2.24 7.82
CA VAL A 97 0.44 -3.22 7.49
C VAL A 97 0.19 -4.52 8.24
N ASP A 98 0.14 -5.63 7.51
CA ASP A 98 -0.12 -6.98 8.05
C ASP A 98 -1.50 -7.12 8.74
N ARG A 99 -2.46 -6.25 8.40
CA ARG A 99 -3.85 -6.32 8.88
C ARG A 99 -4.81 -6.62 7.73
N PHE A 100 -5.83 -7.43 7.98
CA PHE A 100 -6.87 -7.75 6.98
C PHE A 100 -8.12 -6.86 7.11
N GLY A 101 -8.25 -6.16 8.23
CA GLY A 101 -9.34 -5.24 8.56
C GLY A 101 -9.40 -5.00 10.06
N GLU A 102 -10.19 -4.01 10.47
CA GLU A 102 -10.60 -3.83 11.86
C GLU A 102 -12.11 -3.66 11.92
N PRO A 103 -12.77 -4.14 12.99
CA PRO A 103 -14.20 -3.92 13.15
C PRO A 103 -14.54 -2.43 13.17
N ALA A 104 -15.60 -2.02 12.46
CA ALA A 104 -16.07 -0.64 12.32
C ALA A 104 -16.20 0.15 13.65
N TYR A 105 -16.34 -0.56 14.77
CA TYR A 105 -16.61 0.00 16.09
C TYR A 105 -15.67 -0.53 17.17
N VAL A 106 -14.36 -0.26 17.06
CA VAL A 106 -13.44 -0.39 18.20
C VAL A 106 -13.24 0.94 18.92
N SER A 107 -13.43 0.92 20.24
CA SER A 107 -13.04 1.99 21.16
C SER A 107 -11.74 1.57 21.84
N SER A 108 -10.75 2.46 21.84
CA SER A 108 -9.42 2.24 22.43
C SER A 108 -9.42 2.10 23.95
N SER A 109 -10.49 2.51 24.65
CA SER A 109 -10.52 2.47 26.12
C SER A 109 -11.17 1.19 26.69
N THR A 110 -11.98 0.47 25.92
CA THR A 110 -12.67 -0.75 26.38
C THR A 110 -12.11 -2.05 25.79
N THR A 111 -11.35 -1.98 24.70
CA THR A 111 -10.70 -3.16 24.09
C THR A 111 -9.60 -3.78 24.96
N VAL A 112 -9.08 -3.06 25.97
CA VAL A 112 -8.08 -3.60 26.90
C VAL A 112 -8.72 -4.51 27.97
N ALA A 113 -10.03 -4.39 28.24
CA ALA A 113 -10.66 -5.12 29.33
C ALA A 113 -11.05 -6.56 28.95
N GLU A 114 -11.21 -6.86 27.66
CA GLU A 114 -11.55 -8.20 27.18
C GLU A 114 -10.34 -8.84 26.50
N LYS A 115 -9.33 -9.15 27.32
CA LYS A 115 -8.23 -10.05 26.94
C LYS A 115 -8.81 -11.44 26.73
N VAL A 116 -9.15 -11.77 25.48
CA VAL A 116 -9.35 -13.17 25.10
C VAL A 116 -7.97 -13.82 25.17
N SER A 117 -7.67 -14.49 26.29
CA SER A 117 -6.49 -15.34 26.41
C SER A 117 -6.75 -16.61 25.60
N LEU A 118 -6.09 -16.75 24.45
CA LEU A 118 -6.05 -18.03 23.77
C LEU A 118 -5.30 -19.00 24.65
N VAL A 119 -5.87 -20.19 24.84
CA VAL A 119 -5.22 -21.27 25.57
C VAL A 119 -4.97 -22.43 24.62
N ASP A 120 -3.90 -23.18 24.85
CA ASP A 120 -3.67 -24.44 24.14
C ASP A 120 -4.61 -25.55 24.63
N GLU A 121 -4.45 -26.76 24.09
CA GLU A 121 -5.26 -27.95 24.43
C GLU A 121 -5.14 -28.35 25.91
N SER A 122 -4.12 -27.84 26.61
CA SER A 122 -3.88 -28.05 28.04
C SER A 122 -4.39 -26.90 28.92
N GLY A 123 -4.96 -25.85 28.32
CA GLY A 123 -5.42 -24.66 29.03
C GLY A 123 -4.33 -23.62 29.31
N ALA A 124 -3.12 -23.78 28.77
CA ALA A 124 -2.02 -22.84 28.97
C ALA A 124 -2.13 -21.65 28.00
N PRO A 125 -1.93 -20.40 28.47
CA PRO A 125 -2.06 -19.22 27.63
C PRO A 125 -1.01 -19.23 26.50
N LEU A 126 -1.49 -19.08 25.27
CA LEU A 126 -0.67 -18.93 24.07
C LEU A 126 -0.14 -17.51 23.96
N ASP A 127 1.08 -17.39 23.46
CA ASP A 127 1.72 -16.10 23.22
C ASP A 127 0.96 -15.29 22.14
N VAL A 128 0.91 -13.97 22.32
CA VAL A 128 0.21 -13.04 21.42
C VAL A 128 0.74 -13.10 19.98
N SER A 129 2.00 -13.49 19.79
CA SER A 129 2.62 -13.66 18.46
C SER A 129 2.09 -14.85 17.65
N VAL A 130 1.44 -15.83 18.31
CA VAL A 130 0.85 -17.02 17.66
C VAL A 130 -0.65 -16.83 17.36
N SER A 131 -1.22 -15.70 17.78
CA SER A 131 -2.64 -15.40 17.67
C SER A 131 -3.05 -15.10 16.22
N ARG A 132 -3.82 -16.00 15.62
CA ARG A 132 -4.55 -15.79 14.35
C ARG A 132 -6.03 -15.47 14.60
N ILE A 133 -6.34 -14.69 15.65
CA ILE A 133 -7.73 -14.30 15.93
C ILE A 133 -8.26 -13.53 14.73
N GLY A 134 -9.25 -14.11 14.05
CA GLY A 134 -9.98 -13.42 12.99
C GLY A 134 -10.75 -12.21 13.53
N ASP A 135 -11.17 -11.33 12.63
CA ASP A 135 -11.90 -10.12 12.97
C ASP A 135 -13.07 -10.39 13.94
N ARG A 136 -13.21 -9.54 14.96
CA ARG A 136 -14.36 -9.62 15.86
C ARG A 136 -15.62 -9.20 15.08
N PRO A 137 -16.66 -10.03 14.98
CA PRO A 137 -17.91 -9.62 14.36
C PRO A 137 -18.50 -8.44 15.13
N SER A 138 -18.88 -7.38 14.41
CA SER A 138 -19.59 -6.25 15.00
C SER A 138 -21.03 -6.67 15.31
N ILE A 139 -21.35 -6.87 16.58
CA ILE A 139 -22.69 -7.25 17.04
C ILE A 139 -23.34 -6.05 17.70
N PHE A 140 -24.56 -5.71 17.28
CA PHE A 140 -25.38 -4.72 17.98
C PHE A 140 -25.87 -5.34 19.29
N ASP A 141 -25.46 -4.77 20.42
CA ASP A 141 -25.98 -5.17 21.71
C ASP A 141 -27.42 -4.66 21.88
N SER A 142 -28.37 -5.60 21.86
CA SER A 142 -29.80 -5.33 22.00
C SER A 142 -30.18 -4.76 23.37
N ASN A 143 -29.28 -4.81 24.36
CA ASN A 143 -29.51 -4.31 25.72
C ASN A 143 -28.98 -2.89 25.95
N CYS A 144 -28.59 -2.18 24.90
CA CYS A 144 -28.10 -0.81 24.96
C CYS A 144 -29.18 0.22 24.58
N TYR A 145 -29.52 1.08 25.55
CA TYR A 145 -30.56 2.10 25.46
C TYR A 145 -29.95 3.51 25.44
N LEU A 146 -30.73 4.50 25.00
CA LEU A 146 -30.36 5.93 25.01
C LEU A 146 -31.35 6.68 25.89
N ASP A 147 -30.86 7.65 26.66
CA ASP A 147 -31.73 8.61 27.34
C ASP A 147 -32.02 9.84 26.46
N GLU A 148 -32.77 10.80 27.01
CA GLU A 148 -33.18 12.03 26.31
C GLU A 148 -32.00 12.91 25.88
N LYS A 149 -30.83 12.73 26.48
CA LYS A 149 -29.59 13.45 26.16
C LYS A 149 -28.66 12.63 25.26
N LEU A 150 -29.15 11.53 24.69
CA LEU A 150 -28.40 10.59 23.86
C LEU A 150 -27.24 9.93 24.62
N VAL A 151 -27.28 9.86 25.95
CA VAL A 151 -26.26 9.15 26.74
C VAL A 151 -26.62 7.67 26.79
N PRO A 152 -25.71 6.77 26.35
CA PRO A 152 -26.00 5.35 26.32
C PRO A 152 -25.92 4.74 27.72
N TYR A 153 -26.85 3.83 28.01
CA TYR A 153 -26.90 3.10 29.27
C TYR A 153 -27.36 1.65 29.05
N ARG A 154 -27.02 0.79 30.01
CA ARG A 154 -27.55 -0.58 30.09
C ARG A 154 -28.50 -0.65 31.28
N LEU A 155 -29.58 -1.41 31.16
CA LEU A 155 -30.45 -1.70 32.29
C LEU A 155 -29.76 -2.74 33.19
N GLN A 156 -29.59 -2.39 34.47
CA GLN A 156 -29.06 -3.29 35.48
C GLN A 156 -30.20 -3.75 36.38
N ASN A 157 -30.46 -5.05 36.33
CA ASN A 157 -31.50 -5.74 37.08
C ASN A 157 -30.91 -6.27 38.39
N THR A 158 -31.39 -5.79 39.53
CA THR A 158 -30.97 -6.27 40.85
C THR A 158 -32.16 -6.92 41.55
N LEU A 159 -32.07 -8.22 41.78
CA LEU A 159 -33.08 -8.96 42.54
C LEU A 159 -32.75 -8.88 44.03
N SER A 160 -33.69 -8.39 44.82
CA SER A 160 -33.58 -8.28 46.28
C SER A 160 -34.75 -9.02 46.95
N ALA A 161 -34.67 -9.25 48.26
CA ALA A 161 -35.76 -9.86 49.02
C ALA A 161 -37.08 -9.06 48.93
N SER A 162 -37.01 -7.76 48.63
CA SER A 162 -38.14 -6.86 48.42
C SER A 162 -38.64 -6.78 46.97
N GLY A 163 -38.02 -7.51 46.03
CA GLY A 163 -38.41 -7.55 44.62
C GLY A 163 -37.29 -7.18 43.64
N LEU A 164 -37.64 -7.11 42.36
CA LEU A 164 -36.76 -6.74 41.25
C LEU A 164 -36.65 -5.22 41.13
N THR A 165 -35.43 -4.70 41.20
CA THR A 165 -35.13 -3.28 40.93
C THR A 165 -34.39 -3.17 39.60
N VAL A 166 -34.87 -2.30 38.71
CA VAL A 166 -34.23 -2.02 37.42
C VAL A 166 -33.63 -0.62 37.46
N THR A 167 -32.31 -0.52 37.30
CA THR A 167 -31.57 0.76 37.34
C THR A 167 -30.84 1.03 36.03
N LYS A 168 -30.61 2.30 35.71
CA LYS A 168 -29.82 2.70 34.54
C LYS A 168 -28.35 2.73 34.92
N ASN A 169 -27.54 1.87 34.31
CA ASN A 169 -26.10 1.88 34.47
C ASN A 169 -25.44 2.63 33.30
N TYR A 170 -24.83 3.76 33.63
CA TYR A 170 -24.12 4.63 32.70
C TYR A 170 -22.60 4.36 32.65
N THR A 171 -22.03 3.78 33.71
CA THR A 171 -20.58 3.61 33.87
C THR A 171 -20.14 2.20 33.50
N ASN A 172 -19.18 2.05 32.59
CA ASN A 172 -18.74 0.74 32.08
C ASN A 172 -19.89 -0.11 31.51
N SER A 173 -20.95 0.52 31.00
CA SER A 173 -22.14 -0.15 30.46
C SER A 173 -21.85 -0.99 29.22
N GLY A 174 -20.68 -0.82 28.59
CA GLY A 174 -20.33 -1.42 27.30
C GLY A 174 -21.11 -0.83 26.11
N CYS A 175 -22.11 0.01 26.38
CA CYS A 175 -22.97 0.62 25.40
C CYS A 175 -22.30 1.85 24.78
N ILE A 176 -21.57 1.64 23.68
CA ILE A 176 -20.80 2.71 23.02
C ILE A 176 -21.21 2.84 21.54
N GLY A 177 -21.60 1.72 20.89
CA GLY A 177 -21.80 1.65 19.44
C GLY A 177 -22.97 2.46 18.89
N ARG A 178 -24.05 2.68 19.67
CA ARG A 178 -25.28 3.32 19.15
C ARG A 178 -25.12 4.82 18.88
N LEU A 179 -24.22 5.50 19.58
CA LEU A 179 -23.92 6.93 19.37
C LEU A 179 -23.19 7.19 18.05
N ARG A 180 -22.25 6.33 17.63
CA ARG A 180 -21.51 6.53 16.37
C ARG A 180 -22.41 6.51 15.12
N ALA A 181 -23.57 5.84 15.18
CA ALA A 181 -24.56 5.88 14.10
C ALA A 181 -25.35 7.21 14.04
N LEU A 182 -25.31 8.01 15.12
CA LEU A 182 -26.00 9.31 15.23
C LEU A 182 -25.04 10.50 15.08
N VAL A 183 -23.73 10.27 15.18
CA VAL A 183 -22.69 11.28 14.91
C VAL A 183 -22.56 11.48 13.39
N PRO A 184 -22.42 12.73 12.89
CA PRO A 184 -22.14 12.97 11.49
C PRO A 184 -20.93 12.15 11.03
N MET A 185 -21.03 11.45 9.90
CA MET A 185 -19.97 10.54 9.43
C MET A 185 -18.61 11.22 9.26
N ALA A 186 -18.57 12.54 9.08
CA ALA A 186 -17.35 13.34 9.02
C ALA A 186 -16.57 13.39 10.35
N GLU A 187 -17.25 13.23 11.49
CA GLU A 187 -16.64 13.26 12.83
C GLU A 187 -16.30 11.86 13.35
N VAL A 188 -16.76 10.81 12.66
CA VAL A 188 -16.49 9.43 13.06
C VAL A 188 -15.10 9.00 12.59
N VAL A 189 -14.17 8.92 13.55
CA VAL A 189 -12.87 8.26 13.33
C VAL A 189 -13.12 6.80 12.96
N ARG A 190 -12.81 6.43 11.72
CA ARG A 190 -12.92 5.06 11.24
C ARG A 190 -11.81 4.20 11.85
N PRO A 191 -11.97 2.88 11.91
CA PRO A 191 -10.89 1.98 12.31
C PRO A 191 -9.66 2.15 11.42
N ALA A 192 -8.53 1.61 11.85
CA ALA A 192 -7.39 1.49 10.96
C ALA A 192 -7.74 0.60 9.75
N CYS A 193 -7.05 0.81 8.64
CA CYS A 193 -7.25 0.01 7.43
C CYS A 193 -8.67 0.16 6.83
N TRP A 194 -9.17 1.41 6.83
CA TRP A 194 -10.50 1.76 6.31
C TRP A 194 -10.45 2.39 4.91
N ASP A 195 -11.46 2.17 4.08
CA ASP A 195 -11.50 2.75 2.74
C ASP A 195 -12.13 4.15 2.71
N TYR A 196 -11.35 5.18 2.42
CA TYR A 196 -11.80 6.58 2.26
C TYR A 196 -11.86 7.01 0.79
N ASN A 197 -12.35 6.12 -0.08
CA ASN A 197 -12.41 6.33 -1.53
C ASN A 197 -13.34 7.47 -1.99
N ASP A 198 -14.12 8.07 -1.11
CA ASP A 198 -15.08 9.15 -1.41
C ASP A 198 -14.60 10.55 -0.99
N SER A 199 -13.45 10.64 -0.32
CA SER A 199 -13.01 11.83 0.41
C SER A 199 -11.52 12.12 0.25
N ILE A 200 -10.99 11.88 -0.95
CA ILE A 200 -9.58 12.12 -1.26
C ILE A 200 -9.33 13.59 -1.63
N ASN A 201 -8.36 14.21 -0.96
CA ASN A 201 -7.87 15.53 -1.30
C ASN A 201 -6.52 15.38 -2.01
N ALA A 202 -6.44 15.76 -3.27
CA ALA A 202 -5.25 15.60 -4.09
C ALA A 202 -4.09 16.53 -3.66
N LEU A 203 -4.37 17.63 -2.96
CA LEU A 203 -3.35 18.49 -2.35
C LEU A 203 -2.86 17.98 -1.00
N ALA A 204 -3.48 16.94 -0.44
CA ALA A 204 -3.03 16.39 0.82
C ALA A 204 -1.67 15.70 0.65
N SER A 205 -0.90 15.73 1.73
CA SER A 205 0.28 14.91 1.85
C SER A 205 -0.08 13.53 2.37
N CYS A 206 0.68 12.53 1.95
CA CYS A 206 0.60 11.16 2.45
C CYS A 206 1.97 10.71 2.99
N TYR A 207 2.02 9.53 3.57
CA TYR A 207 3.22 9.01 4.21
C TYR A 207 3.55 7.62 3.68
N ASN A 208 4.83 7.41 3.38
CA ASN A 208 5.39 6.09 3.16
C ASN A 208 5.35 5.25 4.44
N VAL A 209 5.50 3.93 4.30
CA VAL A 209 5.49 2.98 5.42
C VAL A 209 6.57 3.29 6.45
N ASP A 210 7.68 3.88 6.02
CA ASP A 210 8.80 4.31 6.88
C ASP A 210 8.58 5.68 7.53
N GLY A 211 7.40 6.29 7.36
CA GLY A 211 7.04 7.58 7.94
C GLY A 211 7.49 8.79 7.14
N ARG A 212 8.11 8.62 5.97
CA ARG A 212 8.50 9.75 5.12
C ARG A 212 7.28 10.38 4.46
N LYS A 213 7.15 11.69 4.62
CA LYS A 213 6.08 12.50 4.03
C LYS A 213 6.32 12.72 2.53
N GLN A 214 5.29 12.55 1.72
CA GLN A 214 5.23 12.96 0.31
C GLN A 214 4.07 13.95 0.14
N ASP A 215 4.27 14.99 -0.66
CA ASP A 215 3.21 15.96 -0.96
C ASP A 215 2.45 15.55 -2.22
N THR A 216 1.17 15.91 -2.30
CA THR A 216 0.29 15.60 -3.46
C THR A 216 0.23 14.12 -3.78
N CYS A 217 -0.19 13.32 -2.80
CA CYS A 217 -0.26 11.87 -2.93
C CYS A 217 -1.37 11.27 -2.06
N VAL A 218 -1.70 10.01 -2.32
CA VAL A 218 -2.62 9.23 -1.50
C VAL A 218 -1.95 7.94 -1.05
N ALA A 219 -2.11 7.58 0.22
CA ALA A 219 -1.71 6.25 0.68
C ALA A 219 -2.69 5.21 0.13
N VAL A 220 -2.17 4.13 -0.44
CA VAL A 220 -2.98 3.03 -0.96
C VAL A 220 -2.63 1.77 -0.17
N GLY A 221 -3.64 1.23 0.51
CA GLY A 221 -3.58 -0.11 1.07
C GLY A 221 -3.80 -1.11 -0.06
N PHE A 222 -2.89 -2.06 -0.25
CA PHE A 222 -3.02 -3.09 -1.27
C PHE A 222 -2.80 -4.49 -0.68
N MET A 223 -3.55 -5.46 -1.19
CA MET A 223 -3.38 -6.88 -0.84
C MET A 223 -3.55 -7.74 -2.09
N GLN A 224 -2.88 -8.88 -2.12
CA GLN A 224 -3.12 -9.91 -3.12
C GLN A 224 -2.91 -11.30 -2.51
N THR A 225 -3.77 -12.27 -2.83
CA THR A 225 -3.61 -13.67 -2.38
C THR A 225 -2.66 -14.50 -3.27
N SER A 226 -1.88 -13.83 -4.13
CA SER A 226 -0.92 -14.40 -5.07
C SER A 226 0.34 -13.51 -5.08
N TYR A 227 1.35 -13.84 -5.89
CA TYR A 227 2.60 -13.08 -5.97
C TYR A 227 2.47 -11.78 -6.79
N ILE A 228 3.11 -10.70 -6.32
CA ILE A 228 3.27 -9.46 -7.09
C ILE A 228 4.44 -9.65 -8.06
N VAL A 229 4.17 -9.52 -9.36
CA VAL A 229 5.17 -9.79 -10.41
C VAL A 229 6.15 -8.62 -10.48
N GLN A 230 7.44 -8.94 -10.41
CA GLN A 230 8.54 -8.02 -10.69
C GLN A 230 9.39 -8.52 -11.85
N CYS A 231 10.04 -7.59 -12.51
CA CYS A 231 11.02 -7.89 -13.53
C CYS A 231 12.41 -7.91 -12.92
N GLY A 232 13.31 -8.67 -13.55
CA GLY A 232 14.70 -8.80 -13.11
C GLY A 232 15.68 -8.51 -14.24
N GLY A 233 16.96 -8.36 -13.87
CA GLY A 233 18.04 -8.11 -14.81
C GLY A 233 17.93 -6.74 -15.49
N ALA A 234 18.22 -6.67 -16.78
CA ALA A 234 18.23 -5.41 -17.53
C ALA A 234 16.87 -4.69 -17.62
N PHE A 235 15.78 -5.37 -17.29
CA PHE A 235 14.41 -4.84 -17.33
C PHE A 235 13.81 -4.60 -15.95
N GLU A 236 14.59 -4.70 -14.88
CA GLU A 236 14.12 -4.54 -13.49
C GLU A 236 13.39 -3.21 -13.27
N LEU A 237 13.90 -2.14 -13.90
CA LEU A 237 13.34 -0.79 -13.82
C LEU A 237 12.52 -0.40 -15.06
N SER A 238 12.30 -1.32 -16.00
CA SER A 238 11.56 -1.00 -17.22
C SER A 238 10.09 -0.78 -16.93
N ASN A 239 9.49 0.23 -17.54
CA ASN A 239 8.08 0.57 -17.34
C ASN A 239 7.12 -0.32 -18.12
N HIS A 240 7.62 -1.09 -19.08
CA HIS A 240 6.85 -2.15 -19.74
C HIS A 240 7.01 -3.51 -19.03
N CYS A 241 7.42 -3.52 -17.77
CA CYS A 241 7.67 -4.77 -17.06
C CYS A 241 7.44 -4.62 -15.56
N GLY A 242 6.44 -5.30 -15.00
CA GLY A 242 6.19 -5.34 -13.55
C GLY A 242 4.72 -5.18 -13.19
N THR A 243 4.46 -4.88 -11.92
CA THR A 243 3.11 -4.61 -11.41
C THR A 243 3.01 -3.17 -10.97
N PHE A 244 1.94 -2.48 -11.37
CA PHE A 244 1.74 -1.05 -11.15
C PHE A 244 0.35 -0.77 -10.60
N LEU A 245 0.27 0.29 -9.81
CA LEU A 245 -0.98 1.00 -9.58
C LEU A 245 -0.95 2.25 -10.44
N GLU A 246 -1.93 2.38 -11.34
CA GLU A 246 -2.03 3.48 -12.28
C GLU A 246 -3.29 4.29 -12.00
N LEU A 247 -3.17 5.61 -12.07
CA LEU A 247 -4.28 6.54 -11.96
C LEU A 247 -4.81 6.88 -13.34
N HIS A 248 -6.12 6.70 -13.54
CA HIS A 248 -6.82 6.94 -14.80
C HIS A 248 -8.09 7.74 -14.58
N GLU A 249 -8.54 8.44 -15.63
CA GLU A 249 -9.94 8.85 -15.72
C GLU A 249 -10.83 7.62 -16.02
N PRO A 250 -12.12 7.64 -15.67
CA PRO A 250 -13.00 6.49 -15.87
C PRO A 250 -13.05 6.03 -17.32
N GLY A 251 -12.59 4.80 -17.59
CA GLY A 251 -12.59 4.21 -18.93
C GLY A 251 -11.59 4.81 -19.92
N ASN A 252 -10.73 5.74 -19.48
CA ASN A 252 -9.65 6.30 -20.29
C ASN A 252 -8.35 5.52 -19.98
N GLY A 253 -7.60 5.10 -21.00
CA GLY A 253 -6.32 4.41 -20.82
C GLY A 253 -5.12 5.34 -20.61
N LEU A 254 -5.36 6.65 -20.57
CA LEU A 254 -4.33 7.65 -20.34
C LEU A 254 -3.86 7.61 -18.88
N ILE A 255 -2.61 7.20 -18.67
CA ILE A 255 -1.97 7.18 -17.36
C ILE A 255 -1.74 8.63 -16.90
N LEU A 256 -2.44 9.03 -15.84
CA LEU A 256 -2.25 10.33 -15.21
C LEU A 256 -1.09 10.30 -14.22
N SER A 257 -0.96 9.19 -13.49
CA SER A 257 0.09 8.99 -12.49
C SER A 257 0.24 7.49 -12.24
N GLN A 258 1.36 7.06 -11.68
CA GLN A 258 1.63 5.64 -11.43
C GLN A 258 2.59 5.45 -10.26
N THR A 259 2.54 4.25 -9.67
CA THR A 259 3.60 3.73 -8.79
C THR A 259 3.81 2.26 -9.10
N ARG A 260 5.07 1.80 -9.05
CA ARG A 260 5.40 0.37 -9.15
C ARG A 260 5.22 -0.30 -7.80
N LEU A 261 4.63 -1.49 -7.82
CA LEU A 261 4.59 -2.36 -6.65
C LEU A 261 5.82 -3.25 -6.65
N LEU A 262 6.52 -3.25 -5.52
CA LEU A 262 7.64 -4.16 -5.32
C LEU A 262 7.17 -5.57 -4.98
N GLY A 263 7.99 -6.55 -5.34
CA GLY A 263 7.70 -7.97 -5.31
C GLY A 263 7.71 -8.44 -3.87
N GLN A 264 6.53 -8.82 -3.40
CA GLN A 264 6.31 -9.26 -2.03
C GLN A 264 5.20 -10.32 -2.02
N TYR A 265 5.18 -11.14 -0.96
CA TYR A 265 4.03 -11.99 -0.63
C TYR A 265 3.26 -11.32 0.51
N PRO A 266 2.26 -10.48 0.22
CA PRO A 266 1.54 -9.78 1.27
C PRO A 266 0.62 -10.75 2.03
N SER A 267 0.86 -10.91 3.33
CA SER A 267 -0.11 -11.51 4.26
C SER A 267 -0.94 -10.37 4.85
N GLY A 268 -2.13 -10.13 4.29
CA GLY A 268 -2.94 -8.95 4.62
C GLY A 268 -2.61 -7.74 3.76
N PHE A 269 -3.03 -6.56 4.21
CA PHE A 269 -2.74 -5.31 3.52
C PHE A 269 -1.29 -4.88 3.76
N ARG A 270 -0.73 -4.27 2.72
CA ARG A 270 0.48 -3.45 2.75
C ARG A 270 0.12 -2.06 2.30
N THR A 271 0.95 -1.08 2.58
CA THR A 271 0.73 0.30 2.17
C THR A 271 1.82 0.73 1.20
N THR A 272 1.41 1.48 0.18
CA THR A 272 2.29 2.24 -0.73
C THR A 272 1.72 3.64 -0.88
N THR A 273 2.47 4.56 -1.48
CA THR A 273 1.95 5.86 -1.90
C THR A 273 1.67 5.84 -3.40
N LEU A 274 0.61 6.52 -3.82
CA LEU A 274 0.33 6.81 -5.23
C LEU A 274 0.41 8.34 -5.41
N PRO A 275 1.36 8.85 -6.20
CA PRO A 275 1.41 10.28 -6.49
C PRO A 275 0.14 10.72 -7.23
N LEU A 276 -0.32 11.94 -6.98
CA LEU A 276 -1.50 12.53 -7.62
C LEU A 276 -1.11 13.71 -8.53
N PHE A 277 0.13 13.72 -9.02
CA PHE A 277 0.58 14.67 -10.04
C PHE A 277 -0.12 14.40 -11.36
N PHE A 278 -0.42 15.45 -12.13
CA PHE A 278 -1.09 15.31 -13.41
C PHE A 278 -0.07 15.04 -14.52
N GLN A 279 -0.09 13.83 -15.06
CA GLN A 279 0.81 13.36 -16.14
C GLN A 279 2.30 13.55 -15.81
N GLY A 280 2.66 13.33 -14.55
CA GLY A 280 4.03 13.52 -14.03
C GLY A 280 4.51 14.98 -13.93
N ASP A 281 3.67 15.96 -14.26
CA ASP A 281 4.01 17.37 -14.03
C ASP A 281 3.81 17.71 -12.55
N ARG A 282 4.91 17.83 -11.81
CA ARG A 282 4.92 18.18 -10.37
C ARG A 282 4.41 19.57 -10.04
N THR A 283 4.17 20.41 -11.05
CA THR A 283 3.51 21.71 -10.88
C THR A 283 1.99 21.60 -11.00
N ARG A 284 1.46 20.40 -11.24
CA ARG A 284 0.03 20.14 -11.47
C ARG A 284 -0.42 18.89 -10.73
N THR A 285 -1.65 18.92 -10.25
CA THR A 285 -2.32 17.77 -9.64
C THR A 285 -3.65 17.49 -10.31
N VAL A 286 -4.13 16.25 -10.20
CA VAL A 286 -5.51 15.93 -10.52
C VAL A 286 -6.46 16.73 -9.62
N CYS A 287 -7.63 17.09 -10.16
CA CYS A 287 -8.59 17.96 -9.51
C CYS A 287 -9.89 17.21 -9.19
N THR A 288 -10.91 17.94 -8.74
CA THR A 288 -12.19 17.35 -8.31
C THR A 288 -12.83 16.57 -9.44
N GLY A 289 -13.11 15.28 -9.21
CA GLY A 289 -13.62 14.38 -10.23
C GLY A 289 -13.64 12.93 -9.77
N ASP A 290 -14.24 12.07 -10.58
CA ASP A 290 -14.21 10.62 -10.39
C ASP A 290 -13.01 10.04 -11.14
N TYR A 291 -12.28 9.12 -10.51
CA TYR A 291 -11.06 8.52 -11.04
C TYR A 291 -11.03 7.02 -10.76
N GLU A 292 -10.12 6.30 -11.42
CA GLU A 292 -9.90 4.88 -11.24
C GLU A 292 -8.42 4.60 -10.93
N ILE A 293 -8.17 3.78 -9.90
CA ILE A 293 -6.88 3.10 -9.72
C ILE A 293 -6.96 1.76 -10.43
N TRP A 294 -6.06 1.54 -11.38
CA TRP A 294 -5.93 0.28 -12.11
C TRP A 294 -4.76 -0.49 -11.54
N TRP A 295 -5.00 -1.73 -11.12
CA TRP A 295 -3.94 -2.71 -10.86
C TRP A 295 -3.55 -3.31 -12.20
N VAL A 296 -2.34 -3.01 -12.65
CA VAL A 296 -1.87 -3.38 -13.99
C VAL A 296 -0.62 -4.23 -13.89
N GLN A 297 -0.68 -5.42 -14.48
CA GLN A 297 0.49 -6.22 -14.75
C GLN A 297 1.00 -5.87 -16.15
N ARG A 298 2.16 -5.23 -16.23
CA ARG A 298 2.79 -4.85 -17.48
C ARG A 298 3.76 -5.93 -17.94
N THR A 299 3.62 -6.24 -19.22
CA THR A 299 4.57 -7.04 -19.97
C THR A 299 5.12 -6.20 -21.11
N ARG A 300 6.19 -6.66 -21.75
CA ARG A 300 6.88 -5.93 -22.82
C ARG A 300 5.96 -5.43 -23.95
N TYR A 301 4.81 -6.08 -24.16
CA TYR A 301 3.92 -5.83 -25.29
C TYR A 301 2.45 -5.59 -24.92
N ASN A 302 2.09 -5.72 -23.65
CA ASN A 302 0.68 -5.69 -23.23
C ASN A 302 0.55 -5.32 -21.75
N PHE A 303 -0.43 -4.48 -21.45
CA PHE A 303 -0.79 -4.04 -20.11
C PHE A 303 -2.08 -4.74 -19.70
N ILE A 304 -1.99 -5.61 -18.69
CA ILE A 304 -3.10 -6.46 -18.25
C ILE A 304 -3.70 -5.83 -16.99
N VAL A 305 -4.89 -5.26 -17.12
CA VAL A 305 -5.65 -4.70 -16.00
C VAL A 305 -6.36 -5.82 -15.27
N GLN A 306 -5.95 -6.06 -14.04
CA GLN A 306 -6.48 -7.14 -13.18
C GLN A 306 -7.54 -6.65 -12.20
N LYS A 307 -7.52 -5.36 -11.84
CA LYS A 307 -8.54 -4.75 -11.01
C LYS A 307 -8.68 -3.28 -11.33
N LYS A 308 -9.90 -2.75 -11.27
CA LYS A 308 -10.18 -1.32 -11.24
C LYS A 308 -10.85 -0.96 -9.92
N LYS A 309 -10.38 0.10 -9.29
CA LYS A 309 -11.00 0.69 -8.11
C LYS A 309 -11.42 2.12 -8.39
N LYS A 310 -12.72 2.40 -8.26
CA LYS A 310 -13.27 3.75 -8.38
C LYS A 310 -13.09 4.51 -7.08
N PHE A 311 -12.75 5.79 -7.19
CA PHE A 311 -12.67 6.73 -6.09
C PHE A 311 -12.95 8.15 -6.59
N ARG A 312 -13.20 9.07 -5.65
CA ARG A 312 -13.51 10.46 -5.95
C ARG A 312 -12.53 11.40 -5.26
N ILE A 313 -12.02 12.33 -6.04
CA ILE A 313 -11.25 13.47 -5.54
C ILE A 313 -12.22 14.60 -5.25
N THR A 314 -12.21 15.11 -4.02
CA THR A 314 -13.12 16.17 -3.56
C THR A 314 -12.48 17.56 -3.55
N SER A 315 -11.16 17.63 -3.64
CA SER A 315 -10.36 18.85 -3.66
C SER A 315 -9.00 18.56 -4.30
N PRO A 316 -8.39 19.51 -5.05
CA PRO A 316 -8.83 20.88 -5.30
C PRO A 316 -9.84 20.98 -6.46
N GLN A 317 -10.47 22.14 -6.63
CA GLN A 317 -11.25 22.42 -7.86
C GLN A 317 -10.32 22.55 -9.06
N CYS A 318 -10.80 22.17 -10.25
CA CYS A 318 -10.00 22.30 -11.47
C CYS A 318 -9.78 23.76 -11.84
N ASP A 319 -8.62 24.07 -12.43
CA ASP A 319 -8.33 25.43 -12.88
C ASP A 319 -9.25 25.84 -14.02
N PHE A 320 -9.78 27.06 -13.96
CA PHE A 320 -10.58 27.62 -15.04
C PHE A 320 -9.71 28.38 -16.04
N ASP A 321 -9.84 28.07 -17.32
CA ASP A 321 -9.21 28.81 -18.40
C ASP A 321 -10.18 29.87 -18.96
N PHE A 322 -9.90 31.14 -18.67
CA PHE A 322 -10.70 32.27 -19.14
C PHE A 322 -10.61 32.49 -20.66
N ALA A 323 -9.54 32.06 -21.33
CA ALA A 323 -9.40 32.25 -22.77
C ALA A 323 -10.29 31.27 -23.55
N THR A 324 -10.37 30.03 -23.09
CA THR A 324 -11.20 28.98 -23.71
C THR A 324 -12.59 28.83 -23.07
N ASN A 325 -12.84 29.55 -21.96
CA ASN A 325 -14.06 29.50 -21.16
C ASN A 325 -14.41 28.06 -20.72
N LYS A 326 -13.39 27.28 -20.34
CA LYS A 326 -13.51 25.87 -19.96
C LYS A 326 -12.67 25.57 -18.73
N TYR A 327 -13.12 24.62 -17.93
CA TYR A 327 -12.26 24.02 -16.91
C TYR A 327 -11.19 23.16 -17.56
N LYS A 328 -9.98 23.25 -17.01
CA LYS A 328 -8.89 22.31 -17.29
C LYS A 328 -9.18 20.99 -16.57
N ASN A 329 -8.42 19.97 -16.92
CA ASN A 329 -8.46 18.65 -16.26
C ASN A 329 -7.39 18.50 -15.15
N TYR A 330 -6.81 19.62 -14.71
CA TYR A 330 -5.82 19.67 -13.65
C TYR A 330 -5.97 20.95 -12.82
N HIS A 331 -5.28 20.97 -11.69
CA HIS A 331 -5.06 22.15 -10.85
C HIS A 331 -3.57 22.45 -10.73
N LYS A 332 -3.18 23.72 -10.85
CA LYS A 332 -1.78 24.14 -10.70
C LYS A 332 -1.44 24.27 -9.21
N ILE A 333 -0.39 23.55 -8.80
CA ILE A 333 0.17 23.63 -7.45
C ILE A 333 0.99 24.92 -7.35
N THR A 334 0.63 25.78 -6.40
CA THR A 334 1.28 27.09 -6.17
C THR A 334 2.44 27.01 -5.20
#